data_AF-A0A7V6UB53-F1
#
_entry.id   AF-A0A7V6UB53-F1
#
_cell.length_a   1.000
_cell.length_b   1.000
_cell.length_c   1.000
_cell.angle_alpha   90.00
_cell.angle_beta   90.00
_cell.angle_gamma   90.00
#
_symmetry.space_group_name_H-M   'P 1'
#
loop_
_entity.id
_entity.type
_entity.pdbx_description
1 polymer ?
#
loop_
_entity_poly.entity_id
_entity_poly.type
_entity_poly.pdbx_seq_one_letter_code
_entity_poly.pdbx_strand_id
1 'polypeptide(L)'
;INTKLRQIAIVEEIEKDIQLDFTYESDYDVIYFRKKLVVIDILGYEYYYGAAHGMPIRKCVHIDLETGKFYKLGDLFLKNSDYESVISDIIKKQIIEQGEDSIVQPGNFDKISPDQTFFIKENTLNIYFSPYEIAPYAAGFPTFKIPFDQISNIIDTCGEFWNAFN
;
A
#
# COMPACT_ATOMS: atom_id res chain seq x y z
N ILE A 1 -0.99 15.31 12.85
CA ILE A 1 -1.50 13.97 12.43
C ILE A 1 -2.86 14.11 11.75
N ASN A 2 -3.91 14.56 12.45
CA ASN A 2 -5.29 14.63 11.91
C ASN A 2 -5.42 15.38 10.57
N THR A 3 -4.78 16.54 10.40
CA THR A 3 -4.79 17.28 9.12
C THR A 3 -4.25 16.45 7.96
N LYS A 4 -3.16 15.70 8.19
CA LYS A 4 -2.55 14.84 7.18
C LYS A 4 -3.43 13.63 6.87
N LEU A 5 -4.03 13.01 7.89
CA LEU A 5 -5.00 11.93 7.70
C LEU A 5 -6.22 12.38 6.89
N ARG A 6 -6.75 13.58 7.16
CA ARG A 6 -7.86 14.17 6.41
C ARG A 6 -7.53 14.32 4.91
N GLN A 7 -6.31 14.75 4.59
CA GLN A 7 -5.84 14.87 3.21
C GLN A 7 -5.69 13.51 2.52
N ILE A 8 -5.20 12.49 3.24
CA ILE A 8 -5.00 11.15 2.69
C ILE A 8 -6.33 10.43 2.47
N ALA A 9 -7.30 10.63 3.37
CA ALA A 9 -8.63 10.01 3.29
C ALA A 9 -9.57 10.69 2.27
N ILE A 10 -9.06 11.59 1.41
CA ILE A 10 -9.82 12.25 0.34
C ILE A 10 -11.14 12.83 0.87
N VAL A 11 -11.09 13.46 2.05
CA VAL A 11 -12.26 14.11 2.64
C VAL A 11 -12.45 15.46 1.95
N GLU A 12 -13.19 15.46 0.84
CA GLU A 12 -13.56 16.67 0.11
C GLU A 12 -14.73 17.40 0.79
N GLU A 13 -14.63 18.73 0.90
CA GLU A 13 -15.78 19.54 1.27
C GLU A 13 -16.62 19.79 0.02
N ILE A 14 -17.82 19.21 -0.02
CA ILE A 14 -18.76 19.40 -1.12
C ILE A 14 -19.55 20.69 -0.87
N GLU A 15 -19.56 21.60 -1.83
CA GLU A 15 -20.41 22.79 -1.78
C GLU A 15 -21.90 22.38 -1.85
N LYS A 16 -22.75 23.07 -1.08
CA LYS A 16 -24.15 22.67 -0.85
C LYS A 16 -25.04 22.65 -2.10
N ASP A 17 -24.61 23.27 -3.20
CA ASP A 17 -25.43 23.48 -4.40
C ASP A 17 -24.83 22.84 -5.67
N ILE A 18 -23.84 21.93 -5.52
CA ILE A 18 -23.28 21.17 -6.63
C ILE A 18 -24.04 19.85 -6.80
N GLN A 19 -24.55 19.61 -8.01
CA GLN A 19 -25.02 18.29 -8.39
C GLN A 19 -23.80 17.43 -8.71
N LEU A 20 -23.52 16.46 -7.84
CA LEU A 20 -22.51 15.44 -8.11
C LEU A 20 -23.03 14.44 -9.13
N ASP A 21 -22.13 13.93 -9.97
CA ASP A 21 -22.36 12.83 -10.90
C ASP A 21 -21.78 11.49 -10.40
N PHE A 22 -21.37 11.45 -9.13
CA PHE A 22 -20.82 10.28 -8.47
C PHE A 22 -21.20 10.19 -6.98
N THR A 23 -20.96 9.03 -6.40
CA THR A 23 -20.90 8.78 -4.95
C THR A 23 -19.49 8.40 -4.55
N TYR A 24 -19.04 8.89 -3.39
CA TYR A 24 -17.80 8.44 -2.76
C TYR A 24 -18.10 7.99 -1.33
N GLU A 25 -17.77 6.75 -1.03
CA GLU A 25 -17.86 6.17 0.31
C GLU A 25 -16.45 5.86 0.81
N SER A 26 -16.18 6.09 2.09
CA SER A 26 -14.88 5.76 2.69
C SER A 26 -15.03 5.25 4.11
N ASP A 27 -14.17 4.32 4.48
CA ASP A 27 -14.01 3.77 5.81
C ASP A 27 -12.51 3.53 6.10
N TYR A 28 -12.18 3.08 7.30
CA TYR A 28 -10.82 2.72 7.65
C TYR A 28 -10.75 1.52 8.60
N ASP A 29 -9.64 0.79 8.51
CA ASP A 29 -9.30 -0.32 9.41
C ASP A 29 -7.93 -0.08 10.05
N VAL A 30 -7.78 -0.47 11.32
CA VAL A 30 -6.47 -0.61 11.95
C VAL A 30 -5.97 -2.03 11.67
N ILE A 31 -5.15 -2.20 10.64
CA ILE A 31 -4.72 -3.52 10.16
C ILE A 31 -3.47 -4.05 10.87
N TYR A 32 -2.74 -3.19 11.58
CA TYR A 32 -1.59 -3.59 12.39
C TYR A 32 -1.34 -2.61 13.52
N PHE A 33 -1.06 -3.13 14.72
CA PHE A 33 -0.60 -2.36 15.86
C PHE A 33 0.42 -3.17 16.65
N ARG A 34 1.64 -2.64 16.77
CA ARG A 34 2.71 -3.26 17.58
C ARG A 34 3.67 -2.20 18.08
N LYS A 35 4.01 -2.28 19.37
CA LYS A 35 4.83 -1.28 20.08
C LYS A 35 4.24 0.13 19.87
N LYS A 36 4.88 0.94 19.03
CA LYS A 36 4.46 2.32 18.75
C LYS A 36 4.03 2.54 17.31
N LEU A 37 4.13 1.53 16.45
CA LEU A 37 3.62 1.61 15.09
C LEU A 37 2.13 1.23 15.04
N VAL A 38 1.33 2.10 14.44
CA VAL A 38 0.01 1.77 13.92
C VAL A 38 0.03 1.81 12.40
N VAL A 39 -0.62 0.84 11.75
CA VAL A 39 -0.91 0.86 10.32
C VAL A 39 -2.42 0.96 10.14
N ILE A 40 -2.84 2.04 9.49
CA ILE A 40 -4.24 2.30 9.18
C ILE A 40 -4.42 2.10 7.67
N ASP A 41 -5.39 1.29 7.31
CA ASP A 41 -5.82 1.04 5.95
C ASP A 41 -7.06 1.89 5.68
N ILE A 42 -6.96 2.85 4.79
CA ILE A 42 -8.07 3.73 4.41
C ILE A 42 -8.65 3.18 3.11
N LEU A 43 -9.92 2.84 3.15
CA LEU A 43 -10.66 2.25 2.05
C LEU A 43 -11.64 3.29 1.51
N GLY A 44 -11.76 3.34 0.19
CA GLY A 44 -12.71 4.20 -0.50
C GLY A 44 -13.36 3.44 -1.65
N TYR A 45 -14.54 3.90 -2.06
CA TYR A 45 -15.21 3.43 -3.25
C TYR A 45 -15.86 4.61 -3.96
N GLU A 46 -15.38 4.89 -5.16
CA GLU A 46 -15.92 5.96 -6.01
C GLU A 46 -16.78 5.34 -7.11
N TYR A 47 -18.02 5.80 -7.26
CA TYR A 47 -18.93 5.31 -8.29
C TYR A 47 -19.57 6.47 -9.04
N TYR A 48 -19.22 6.61 -10.32
CA TYR A 48 -19.89 7.53 -11.25
C TYR A 48 -21.23 6.96 -11.70
N TYR A 49 -22.29 7.78 -11.68
CA TYR A 49 -23.63 7.33 -12.04
C TYR A 49 -23.70 6.83 -13.48
N GLY A 50 -24.18 5.60 -13.65
CA GLY A 50 -24.26 4.95 -14.96
C GLY A 50 -22.98 4.24 -15.40
N ALA A 51 -21.90 4.28 -14.60
CA ALA A 51 -20.74 3.43 -14.81
C ALA A 51 -21.08 1.96 -14.58
N ALA A 52 -20.34 1.06 -15.25
CA ALA A 52 -20.52 -0.39 -15.10
C ALA A 52 -20.17 -0.89 -13.69
N HIS A 53 -19.19 -0.25 -13.04
CA HIS A 53 -18.80 -0.45 -11.65
C HIS A 53 -18.09 0.80 -11.14
N GLY A 54 -17.91 0.90 -9.82
CA GLY A 54 -17.05 1.92 -9.19
C GLY A 54 -15.59 1.50 -9.14
N MET A 55 -14.76 2.36 -8.58
CA MET A 55 -13.33 2.16 -8.40
C MET A 55 -13.00 2.10 -6.90
N PRO A 56 -12.52 0.97 -6.38
CA PRO A 56 -12.05 0.91 -5.01
C PRO A 56 -10.72 1.64 -4.90
N ILE A 57 -10.57 2.37 -3.81
CA ILE A 57 -9.37 3.12 -3.43
C ILE A 57 -8.85 2.51 -2.12
N ARG A 58 -7.54 2.35 -2.03
CA ARG A 58 -6.87 1.87 -0.83
C ARG A 58 -5.63 2.71 -0.56
N LYS A 59 -5.47 3.18 0.67
CA LYS A 59 -4.29 3.93 1.11
C LYS A 59 -3.86 3.43 2.49
N CYS A 60 -2.63 2.95 2.60
CA CYS A 60 -2.07 2.52 3.88
C CYS A 60 -1.16 3.60 4.45
N VAL A 61 -1.35 3.94 5.73
CA VAL A 61 -0.51 4.88 6.46
C VAL A 61 0.16 4.21 7.65
N HIS A 62 1.45 4.47 7.82
CA HIS A 62 2.29 3.91 8.88
C HIS A 62 2.69 5.05 9.82
N ILE A 63 2.24 5.00 11.07
CA ILE A 63 2.39 6.12 12.02
C ILE A 63 3.06 5.65 13.29
N ASP A 64 4.12 6.33 13.70
CA ASP A 64 4.67 6.24 15.05
C ASP A 64 3.78 7.06 15.99
N LEU A 65 3.15 6.40 16.97
CA LEU A 65 2.24 7.02 17.93
C LEU A 65 2.93 7.90 18.98
N GLU A 66 4.24 7.73 19.21
CA GLU A 66 5.02 8.57 20.13
C GLU A 66 5.44 9.88 19.45
N THR A 67 5.90 9.80 18.21
CA THR A 67 6.48 10.96 17.50
C THR A 67 5.50 11.62 16.54
N GLY A 68 4.44 10.93 16.14
CA GLY A 68 3.51 11.35 15.10
C GLY A 68 4.09 11.29 13.69
N LYS A 69 5.27 10.69 13.51
CA LYS A 69 5.94 10.55 12.21
C LYS A 69 5.20 9.55 11.33
N PHE A 70 5.14 9.86 10.05
CA PHE A 70 4.63 8.95 9.02
C PHE A 70 5.81 8.33 8.28
N TYR A 71 5.78 7.01 8.12
CA TYR A 71 6.81 6.28 7.38
C TYR A 71 6.37 5.98 5.95
N LYS A 72 7.33 6.09 5.03
CA LYS A 72 7.26 5.63 3.64
C LYS A 72 7.99 4.29 3.49
N LEU A 73 7.82 3.63 2.34
CA LEU A 73 8.45 2.34 2.05
C LEU A 73 9.97 2.41 2.20
N GLY A 74 10.60 3.43 1.61
CA GLY A 74 12.05 3.62 1.67
C GLY A 74 12.61 3.82 3.08
N ASP A 75 11.81 4.27 4.05
CA ASP A 75 12.25 4.45 5.45
C ASP A 75 12.57 3.11 6.16
N LEU A 76 12.15 1.98 5.58
CA LEU A 76 12.41 0.64 6.11
C LEU A 76 13.83 0.15 5.79
N PHE A 77 14.47 0.72 4.78
CA PHE A 77 15.66 0.16 4.15
C PHE A 77 16.91 0.98 4.40
N LEU A 78 18.06 0.31 4.38
CA LEU A 78 19.37 0.96 4.43
C LEU A 78 19.50 1.97 3.28
N LYS A 79 20.14 3.10 3.54
CA LYS A 79 20.48 4.07 2.50
C LYS A 79 21.29 3.38 1.39
N ASN A 80 20.91 3.59 0.13
CA ASN A 80 21.54 3.02 -1.06
C ASN A 80 21.42 1.49 -1.21
N SER A 81 20.46 0.84 -0.57
CA SER A 81 20.25 -0.61 -0.66
C SER A 81 19.63 -1.12 -1.98
N ASP A 82 19.22 -0.22 -2.86
CA ASP A 82 18.44 -0.53 -4.08
C ASP A 82 17.21 -1.42 -3.82
N TYR A 83 16.51 -1.13 -2.72
CA TYR A 83 15.33 -1.90 -2.27
C TYR A 83 14.26 -2.04 -3.37
N GLU A 84 14.10 -1.05 -4.25
CA GLU A 84 13.14 -1.10 -5.34
C GLU A 84 13.44 -2.25 -6.31
N SER A 85 14.70 -2.42 -6.72
CA SER A 85 15.10 -3.52 -7.61
C SER A 85 14.97 -4.87 -6.90
N VAL A 86 15.45 -4.97 -5.64
CA VAL A 86 15.37 -6.23 -4.86
C VAL A 86 13.92 -6.68 -4.68
N ILE A 87 13.02 -5.78 -4.29
CA ILE A 87 11.59 -6.08 -4.15
C ILE A 87 10.98 -6.47 -5.50
N SER A 88 11.31 -5.74 -6.57
CA SER A 88 10.76 -6.01 -7.90
C SER A 88 11.18 -7.38 -8.43
N ASP A 89 12.42 -7.79 -8.19
CA ASP A 89 12.91 -9.12 -8.57
C ASP A 89 12.18 -10.23 -7.80
N ILE A 90 11.91 -10.00 -6.51
CA ILE A 90 11.10 -10.93 -5.70
C ILE A 90 9.67 -11.04 -6.26
N ILE A 91 9.03 -9.92 -6.60
CA ILE A 91 7.68 -9.90 -7.17
C ILE A 91 7.65 -10.59 -8.54
N LYS A 92 8.60 -10.27 -9.44
CA LYS A 92 8.73 -10.95 -10.75
C LYS A 92 8.86 -12.46 -10.60
N LYS A 93 9.67 -12.91 -9.64
CA LYS A 93 9.82 -14.32 -9.32
C LYS A 93 8.50 -14.93 -8.85
N GLN A 94 7.78 -14.30 -7.92
CA GLN A 94 6.47 -14.78 -7.45
C GLN A 94 5.46 -14.88 -8.60
N ILE A 95 5.44 -13.91 -9.52
CA ILE A 95 4.58 -13.93 -10.72
C ILE A 95 4.90 -15.13 -11.62
N ILE A 96 6.18 -15.38 -11.89
CA ILE A 96 6.62 -16.50 -12.74
C ILE A 96 6.30 -17.85 -12.08
N GLU A 97 6.52 -17.97 -10.77
CA GLU A 97 6.27 -19.21 -10.02
C GLU A 97 4.79 -19.60 -9.95
N GLN A 98 3.87 -18.63 -10.05
CA GLN A 98 2.43 -18.89 -10.11
C GLN A 98 1.99 -19.46 -11.47
N GLY A 99 2.77 -19.29 -12.54
CA GLY A 99 2.47 -19.87 -13.86
C GLY A 99 1.11 -19.44 -14.42
N GLU A 100 0.33 -20.40 -14.91
CA GLU A 100 -1.00 -20.17 -15.50
C GLU A 100 -2.05 -19.66 -14.49
N ASP A 101 -1.84 -19.95 -13.19
CA ASP A 101 -2.71 -19.48 -12.11
C ASP A 101 -2.41 -18.03 -11.69
N SER A 102 -1.37 -17.41 -12.26
CA SER A 102 -0.99 -16.04 -11.92
C SER A 102 -2.06 -15.05 -12.37
N ILE A 103 -2.52 -14.23 -11.42
CA ILE A 103 -3.45 -13.13 -11.68
C ILE A 103 -2.76 -12.00 -12.47
N VAL A 104 -1.43 -11.90 -12.35
CA VAL A 104 -0.60 -10.91 -13.03
C VAL A 104 0.20 -11.60 -14.12
N GLN A 105 0.12 -11.13 -15.36
CA GLN A 105 0.93 -11.69 -16.44
C GLN A 105 2.38 -11.22 -16.31
N PRO A 106 3.41 -12.04 -16.60
CA PRO A 106 4.81 -11.67 -16.44
C PRO A 106 5.23 -10.37 -17.14
N GLY A 107 4.58 -10.02 -18.27
CA GLY A 107 4.83 -8.78 -19.01
C GLY A 107 4.14 -7.52 -18.45
N ASN A 108 3.27 -7.66 -17.44
CA ASN A 108 2.49 -6.55 -16.89
C ASN A 108 3.16 -5.87 -15.68
N PHE A 109 4.27 -6.40 -15.18
CA PHE A 109 5.00 -5.83 -14.05
C PHE A 109 6.49 -5.67 -14.38
N ASP A 110 7.02 -4.47 -14.16
CA ASP A 110 8.45 -4.19 -14.32
C ASP A 110 9.13 -3.82 -13.01
N LYS A 111 8.78 -2.69 -12.40
CA LYS A 111 9.41 -2.22 -11.18
C LYS A 111 8.40 -1.54 -10.27
N ILE A 112 8.57 -1.69 -8.96
CA ILE A 112 7.84 -0.88 -7.99
C ILE A 112 8.27 0.59 -8.08
N SER A 113 7.38 1.50 -7.68
CA SER A 113 7.74 2.91 -7.50
C SER A 113 8.43 3.18 -6.14
N PRO A 114 9.19 4.27 -5.98
CA PRO A 114 9.75 4.66 -4.69
C PRO A 114 8.68 4.94 -3.62
N ASP A 115 7.49 5.36 -4.05
CA ASP A 115 6.32 5.62 -3.20
C ASP A 115 5.28 4.48 -3.30
N GLN A 116 5.70 3.26 -3.64
CA GLN A 116 4.80 2.11 -3.81
C GLN A 116 3.96 1.87 -2.56
N THR A 117 2.69 1.58 -2.78
CA THR A 117 1.76 1.23 -1.72
C THR A 117 2.11 -0.09 -1.05
N PHE A 118 2.14 -0.09 0.28
CA PHE A 118 2.52 -1.25 1.07
C PHE A 118 1.81 -1.30 2.42
N PHE A 119 1.89 -2.43 3.11
CA PHE A 119 1.58 -2.52 4.53
C PHE A 119 2.44 -3.58 5.23
N ILE A 120 2.62 -3.41 6.53
CA ILE A 120 3.31 -4.38 7.39
C ILE A 120 2.27 -5.18 8.16
N LYS A 121 2.37 -6.51 8.08
CA LYS A 121 1.53 -7.45 8.84
C LYS A 121 2.25 -8.80 8.97
N GLU A 122 2.11 -9.50 10.10
CA GLU A 122 2.58 -10.89 10.24
C GLU A 122 4.06 -11.13 9.86
N ASN A 123 4.98 -10.23 10.24
CA ASN A 123 6.41 -10.27 9.86
C ASN A 123 6.67 -10.27 8.34
N THR A 124 5.76 -9.70 7.57
CA THR A 124 5.90 -9.53 6.13
C THR A 124 5.76 -8.06 5.73
N LEU A 125 6.54 -7.68 4.72
CA LEU A 125 6.28 -6.54 3.88
C LEU A 125 5.29 -6.97 2.79
N ASN A 126 4.13 -6.33 2.73
CA ASN A 126 3.11 -6.61 1.72
C ASN A 126 3.11 -5.45 0.73
N ILE A 127 3.51 -5.69 -0.51
CA ILE A 127 3.41 -4.72 -1.60
C ILE A 127 2.10 -4.96 -2.32
N TYR A 128 1.29 -3.92 -2.52
CA TYR A 128 0.06 -4.05 -3.27
C TYR A 128 -0.05 -3.02 -4.38
N PHE A 129 -0.85 -3.38 -5.37
CA PHE A 129 -1.10 -2.62 -6.59
C PHE A 129 -2.60 -2.32 -6.67
N SER A 130 -2.94 -1.15 -7.20
CA SER A 130 -4.34 -0.75 -7.43
C SER A 130 -4.97 -1.61 -8.55
N PRO A 131 -6.31 -1.73 -8.59
CA PRO A 131 -6.96 -2.36 -9.75
C PRO A 131 -6.50 -1.69 -11.04
N TYR A 132 -6.32 -2.48 -12.10
CA TYR A 132 -5.76 -2.07 -13.40
C TYR A 132 -4.29 -1.67 -13.44
N GLU A 133 -3.59 -1.56 -12.30
CA GLU A 133 -2.17 -1.16 -12.31
C GLU A 133 -1.29 -2.24 -12.98
N ILE A 134 -1.51 -3.50 -12.63
CA ILE A 134 -0.76 -4.65 -13.21
C ILE A 134 -1.65 -5.86 -13.56
N ALA A 135 -2.94 -5.81 -13.23
CA ALA A 135 -3.91 -6.87 -13.48
C ALA A 135 -5.32 -6.30 -13.74
N PRO A 136 -6.22 -7.06 -14.38
CA PRO A 136 -7.61 -6.63 -14.58
C PRO A 136 -8.33 -6.30 -13.27
N TYR A 137 -9.38 -5.48 -13.32
CA TYR A 137 -10.17 -5.08 -12.15
C TYR A 137 -10.61 -6.22 -11.22
N ALA A 138 -11.01 -7.36 -11.80
CA ALA A 138 -11.48 -8.52 -11.05
C ALA A 138 -10.40 -9.10 -10.09
N ALA A 139 -9.12 -8.78 -10.32
CA ALA A 139 -8.02 -9.10 -9.42
C ALA A 139 -8.05 -8.32 -8.10
N GLY A 140 -8.84 -7.25 -8.01
CA GLY A 140 -8.86 -6.33 -6.86
C GLY A 140 -7.51 -5.62 -6.71
N PHE A 141 -6.89 -5.80 -5.54
CA PHE A 141 -5.55 -5.27 -5.23
C PHE A 141 -4.52 -6.41 -5.21
N PRO A 142 -3.87 -6.75 -6.34
CA PRO A 142 -2.77 -7.73 -6.36
C PRO A 142 -1.78 -7.42 -5.24
N THR A 143 -1.52 -8.38 -4.37
CA THR A 143 -0.70 -8.20 -3.16
C THR A 143 0.36 -9.28 -3.09
N PHE A 144 1.62 -8.87 -3.01
CA PHE A 144 2.79 -9.74 -2.91
C PHE A 144 3.36 -9.67 -1.50
N LYS A 145 3.47 -10.84 -0.86
CA LYS A 145 3.98 -10.97 0.50
C LYS A 145 5.48 -11.26 0.45
N ILE A 146 6.26 -10.46 1.16
CA ILE A 146 7.71 -10.59 1.24
C ILE A 146 8.07 -10.73 2.73
N PRO A 147 8.41 -11.95 3.19
CA PRO A 147 8.89 -12.16 4.55
C PRO A 147 10.13 -11.30 4.83
N PHE A 148 10.18 -10.65 6.01
CA PHE A 148 11.34 -9.81 6.34
C PHE A 148 12.66 -10.56 6.34
N ASP A 149 12.65 -11.86 6.67
CA ASP A 149 13.85 -12.71 6.64
C ASP A 149 14.49 -12.77 5.24
N GLN A 150 13.67 -12.73 4.18
CA GLN A 150 14.13 -12.76 2.78
C GLN A 150 14.89 -11.49 2.37
N ILE A 151 14.60 -10.36 3.03
CA ILE A 151 15.15 -9.03 2.72
C ILE A 151 15.92 -8.44 3.91
N SER A 152 16.27 -9.27 4.90
CA SER A 152 16.87 -8.85 6.16
C SER A 152 18.21 -8.12 6.00
N ASN A 153 18.96 -8.44 4.95
CA ASN A 153 20.24 -7.82 4.61
C ASN A 153 20.14 -6.37 4.10
N ILE A 154 18.96 -5.92 3.69
CA ILE A 154 18.73 -4.56 3.18
C ILE A 154 17.87 -3.68 4.09
N ILE A 155 17.31 -4.25 5.17
CA ILE A 155 16.51 -3.51 6.17
C ILE A 155 17.42 -2.68 7.07
N ASP A 156 17.05 -1.43 7.33
CA ASP A 156 17.71 -0.59 8.33
C ASP A 156 17.22 -0.97 9.73
N THR A 157 17.84 -1.98 10.33
CA THR A 157 17.46 -2.46 11.67
C THR A 157 17.78 -1.47 12.79
N CYS A 158 18.60 -0.46 12.52
CA CYS A 158 18.84 0.68 13.41
C CYS A 158 17.90 1.86 13.13
N GLY A 159 17.14 1.80 12.03
CA GLY A 159 16.26 2.86 11.56
C GLY A 159 15.02 3.05 12.43
N GLU A 160 14.49 4.26 12.45
CA GLU A 160 13.31 4.60 13.26
C GLU A 160 12.09 3.76 12.88
N PHE A 161 11.89 3.46 11.58
CA PHE A 161 10.73 2.71 11.14
C PHE A 161 10.77 1.26 11.64
N TRP A 162 11.89 0.56 11.46
CA TRP A 162 12.05 -0.82 11.96
C TRP A 162 11.82 -0.91 13.46
N ASN A 163 12.42 0.01 14.22
CA ASN A 163 12.31 0.08 15.68
C ASN A 163 10.92 0.49 16.17
N ALA A 164 10.05 1.04 15.31
CA ALA A 164 8.69 1.38 15.69
C ALA A 164 7.82 0.13 15.96
N PHE A 165 8.18 -1.03 15.41
CA PHE A 165 7.41 -2.27 15.55
C PHE A 165 8.21 -3.51 15.94
N ASN A 166 9.55 -3.50 15.84
CA ASN A 166 10.42 -4.59 16.32
C ASN A 166 11.03 -4.32 17.67
#